data_AF-A0A2G2WUX4-F1
#
_entry.id   AF-A0A2G2WUX4-F1
#
_cell.length_a   1.000
_cell.length_b   1.000
_cell.length_c   1.000
_cell.angle_alpha   90.00
_cell.angle_beta   90.00
_cell.angle_gamma   90.00
#
_symmetry.space_group_name_H-M   'P 1'
#
loop_
_entity.id
_entity.type
_entity.pdbx_description
1 polymer ?
#
loop_
_entity_poly.entity_id
_entity_poly.type
_entity_poly.pdbx_seq_one_letter_code
_entity_poly.pdbx_strand_id
1 'polypeptide(L)'
;MPVIPLQRPDEGHGPSISWSQTTSGEETCDEQGVPTLISWTLDGKEVAVEGSWDNWKSRMPLQKSGKDFTILKVLPSGVYQYRFVVDGQWRCSPDLPCVQDEAGNMYNLLDMKDYVPEDIESISGFEPPQSPDFSYNNLHLGSEDYAKEPPVVPPHLQMTLLNVPSSYMEVPPPLARPQHVVLNHLYMQKDRSTPSVVALGSTNRFLSKYVTVVLYKSIQR
;
A
#
# COMPACT_ATOMS: atom_id res chain seq x y z
N MET A 1 52.59 16.14 1.86
CA MET A 1 51.85 15.74 3.07
C MET A 1 50.93 16.88 3.49
N PRO A 2 49.62 16.79 3.24
CA PRO A 2 48.63 17.54 3.98
C PRO A 2 47.57 16.62 4.61
N VAL A 3 46.87 17.19 5.59
CA VAL A 3 46.37 16.55 6.81
C VAL A 3 44.92 16.10 6.65
N ILE A 4 44.57 14.97 7.27
CA ILE A 4 43.21 14.42 7.38
C ILE A 4 42.43 15.22 8.45
N PRO A 5 41.21 15.72 8.17
CA PRO A 5 40.35 16.27 9.22
C PRO A 5 39.63 15.17 10.04
N LEU A 6 39.64 15.34 11.36
CA LEU A 6 38.98 14.50 12.37
C LEU A 6 37.45 14.44 12.23
N GLN A 7 36.89 13.25 12.45
CA GLN A 7 35.45 12.97 12.57
C GLN A 7 34.87 13.49 13.90
N ARG A 8 33.59 13.89 13.88
CA ARG A 8 32.73 14.06 15.07
C ARG A 8 31.78 12.86 15.22
N PRO A 9 31.32 12.57 16.45
CA PRO A 9 30.73 11.27 16.79
C PRO A 9 29.23 11.16 16.48
N ASP A 10 28.93 10.04 15.84
CA ASP A 10 27.79 9.12 15.97
C ASP A 10 26.47 9.60 16.61
N GLU A 11 25.42 9.71 15.79
CA GLU A 11 24.04 9.39 16.19
C GLU A 11 23.36 8.58 15.06
N GLY A 12 23.24 7.26 15.32
CA GLY A 12 22.12 6.39 14.94
C GLY A 12 21.67 6.38 13.48
N HIS A 13 22.36 5.61 12.63
CA HIS A 13 21.79 5.11 11.37
C HIS A 13 21.60 3.60 11.45
N GLY A 14 20.35 3.17 11.24
CA GLY A 14 19.93 1.77 11.11
C GLY A 14 20.59 1.07 9.92
N PRO A 15 20.39 -0.25 9.79
CA PRO A 15 21.21 -1.07 8.91
C PRO A 15 21.00 -0.67 7.44
N SER A 16 22.05 -0.12 6.83
CA SER A 16 22.20 -0.01 5.39
C SER A 16 22.53 -1.41 4.86
N ILE A 17 21.53 -2.09 4.29
CA ILE A 17 21.75 -3.34 3.57
C ILE A 17 22.30 -2.98 2.19
N SER A 18 23.62 -3.07 2.04
CA SER A 18 24.33 -2.97 0.77
C SER A 18 24.12 -4.28 0.00
N TRP A 19 23.33 -4.21 -1.08
CA TRP A 19 23.19 -5.33 -2.00
C TRP A 19 24.37 -5.34 -2.95
N SER A 20 25.35 -6.19 -2.67
CA SER A 20 26.38 -6.56 -3.64
C SER A 20 25.75 -7.36 -4.78
N GLN A 21 25.80 -6.81 -6.00
CA GLN A 21 25.49 -7.56 -7.22
C GLN A 21 26.65 -8.51 -7.54
N THR A 22 26.37 -9.81 -7.45
CA THR A 22 27.11 -10.81 -8.22
C THR A 22 26.18 -11.36 -9.29
N THR A 23 26.68 -11.26 -10.52
CA THR A 23 26.05 -11.57 -11.79
C THR A 23 25.80 -13.07 -11.98
N SER A 24 24.56 -13.44 -12.31
CA SER A 24 24.24 -14.46 -13.32
C SER A 24 22.77 -14.30 -13.66
N GLY A 25 22.49 -13.99 -14.93
CA GLY A 25 21.18 -13.55 -15.40
C GLY A 25 20.10 -14.60 -15.25
N GLU A 26 18.94 -14.12 -14.82
CA GLU A 26 17.61 -14.64 -15.11
C GLU A 26 16.64 -13.47 -14.92
N GLU A 27 15.67 -13.36 -15.82
CA GLU A 27 14.81 -12.21 -16.03
C GLU A 27 13.99 -11.86 -14.78
N THR A 28 14.29 -10.73 -14.13
CA THR A 28 13.47 -10.22 -13.03
C THR A 28 12.30 -9.44 -13.60
N CYS A 29 11.16 -10.10 -13.78
CA CYS A 29 9.89 -9.40 -13.65
C CYS A 29 9.81 -8.89 -12.21
N ASP A 30 9.64 -7.58 -12.05
CA ASP A 30 9.47 -6.91 -10.77
C ASP A 30 8.10 -7.27 -10.19
N GLU A 31 7.93 -8.50 -9.71
CA GLU A 31 6.69 -8.93 -9.08
C GLU A 31 6.73 -8.53 -7.59
N GLN A 32 6.24 -7.33 -7.29
CA GLN A 32 5.84 -6.95 -5.93
C GLN A 32 4.74 -7.91 -5.44
N GLY A 33 5.13 -9.01 -4.81
CA GLY A 33 4.19 -9.95 -4.21
C GLY A 33 3.54 -9.38 -2.95
N VAL A 34 2.30 -9.80 -2.69
CA VAL A 34 1.55 -9.43 -1.49
C VAL A 34 1.90 -10.44 -0.37
N PRO A 35 2.34 -9.97 0.81
CA PRO A 35 2.60 -10.85 1.95
C PRO A 35 1.29 -11.33 2.57
N THR A 36 1.07 -12.63 2.57
CA THR A 36 -0.14 -13.27 3.08
C THR A 36 0.16 -14.26 4.17
N LEU A 37 -0.60 -14.18 5.25
CA LEU A 37 -0.55 -15.13 6.36
C LEU A 37 -1.49 -16.30 6.06
N ILE A 38 -0.93 -17.50 5.96
CA ILE A 38 -1.70 -18.75 5.87
C ILE A 38 -1.70 -19.39 7.25
N SER A 39 -2.89 -19.69 7.77
CA SER A 39 -3.05 -20.21 9.13
C SER A 39 -3.92 -21.47 9.17
N TRP A 40 -3.56 -22.37 10.09
CA TRP A 40 -4.32 -23.55 10.46
C TRP A 40 -4.51 -23.54 11.98
N THR A 41 -5.77 -23.46 12.41
CA THR A 41 -6.16 -23.25 13.81
C THR A 41 -6.78 -24.50 14.45
N LEU A 42 -6.84 -25.60 13.70
CA LEU A 42 -7.39 -26.88 14.14
C LEU A 42 -6.27 -27.82 14.64
N ASP A 43 -6.67 -28.93 15.27
CA ASP A 43 -5.72 -29.88 15.83
C ASP A 43 -4.80 -30.54 14.78
N GLY A 44 -3.53 -30.63 15.14
CA GLY A 44 -2.45 -31.28 14.39
C GLY A 44 -1.17 -31.32 15.20
N LYS A 45 -0.29 -32.30 14.94
CA LYS A 45 1.07 -32.31 15.51
C LYS A 45 2.04 -31.60 14.58
N GLU A 46 1.97 -31.94 13.30
CA GLU A 46 2.77 -31.37 12.22
C GLU A 46 1.85 -30.92 11.09
N VAL A 47 1.95 -29.65 10.71
CA VAL A 47 1.16 -29.04 9.65
C VAL A 47 2.10 -28.49 8.60
N ALA A 48 1.82 -28.80 7.34
CA ALA A 48 2.46 -28.19 6.19
C ALA A 48 1.41 -27.72 5.18
N VAL A 49 1.83 -26.88 4.23
CA VAL A 49 0.98 -26.40 3.14
C VAL A 49 1.64 -26.69 1.79
N GLU A 50 0.81 -27.06 0.81
CA GLU A 50 1.16 -27.20 -0.60
C GLU A 50 0.17 -26.35 -1.41
N GLY A 51 0.61 -25.75 -2.52
CA GLY A 51 -0.26 -24.93 -3.33
C GLY A 51 0.17 -24.79 -4.78
N SER A 52 -0.72 -24.22 -5.59
CA SER A 52 -0.53 -24.06 -7.03
C SER A 52 0.55 -23.04 -7.40
N TRP A 53 1.01 -22.20 -6.46
CA TRP A 53 2.02 -21.16 -6.68
C TRP A 53 3.37 -21.69 -7.17
N ASP A 54 3.67 -22.97 -6.95
CA ASP A 54 4.88 -23.62 -7.47
C ASP A 54 4.56 -24.91 -8.23
N ASN A 55 3.31 -25.05 -8.70
CA ASN A 55 2.78 -26.27 -9.29
C ASN A 55 2.83 -27.48 -8.34
N TRP A 56 2.52 -27.28 -7.06
CA TRP A 56 2.43 -28.34 -6.05
C TRP A 56 3.75 -29.08 -5.81
N LYS A 57 4.88 -28.43 -6.08
CA LYS A 57 6.21 -29.06 -6.00
C LYS A 57 6.75 -29.07 -4.58
N SER A 58 6.49 -28.02 -3.80
CA SER A 58 7.07 -27.87 -2.46
C SER A 58 6.01 -28.05 -1.38
N ARG A 59 6.40 -28.79 -0.34
CA ARG A 59 5.67 -28.86 0.93
C ARG A 59 6.35 -27.97 1.95
N MET A 60 5.65 -26.94 2.39
CA MET A 60 6.20 -25.94 3.31
C MET A 60 5.65 -26.17 4.73
N PRO A 61 6.48 -26.52 5.73
CA PRO A 61 6.02 -26.70 7.10
C PRO A 61 5.58 -25.37 7.72
N LEU A 62 4.48 -25.38 8.47
CA LEU A 62 3.99 -24.22 9.20
C LEU A 62 4.66 -24.13 10.57
N GLN A 63 4.89 -22.90 11.03
CA GLN A 63 5.41 -22.63 12.37
C GLN A 63 4.29 -22.78 13.39
N LYS A 64 4.50 -23.62 14.41
CA LYS A 64 3.56 -23.82 15.51
C LYS A 64 3.69 -22.70 16.56
N SER A 65 2.57 -22.09 16.92
CA SER A 65 2.44 -21.10 18.00
C SER A 65 1.23 -21.46 18.86
N GLY A 66 1.48 -22.10 20.02
CA GLY A 66 0.41 -22.59 20.87
C GLY A 66 -0.44 -23.66 20.17
N LYS A 67 -1.70 -23.32 19.88
CA LYS A 67 -2.65 -24.16 19.14
C LYS A 67 -2.66 -23.91 17.63
N ASP A 68 -2.12 -22.78 17.19
CA ASP A 68 -2.20 -22.35 15.80
C ASP A 68 -0.90 -22.70 15.05
N PHE A 69 -1.02 -22.90 13.75
CA PHE A 69 0.08 -23.11 12.83
C PHE A 69 0.03 -22.04 11.76
N THR A 70 1.15 -21.39 11.46
CA THR A 70 1.17 -20.26 10.53
C THR A 70 2.39 -20.24 9.63
N ILE A 71 2.26 -19.67 8.43
CA ILE A 71 3.38 -19.30 7.55
C ILE A 71 3.06 -17.97 6.86
N LEU A 72 4.06 -17.11 6.75
CA LEU A 72 3.98 -15.90 5.94
C LEU A 72 4.53 -16.20 4.54
N LYS A 73 3.70 -16.03 3.52
CA LYS A 73 4.08 -16.27 2.12
C LYS A 73 3.86 -15.01 1.30
N VAL A 74 4.89 -14.59 0.58
CA VAL A 74 4.78 -13.57 -0.46
C VAL A 74 4.38 -14.26 -1.76
N LEU A 75 3.26 -13.84 -2.36
CA LEU A 75 2.74 -14.34 -3.63
C LEU A 75 2.36 -13.17 -4.54
N PRO A 76 2.59 -13.25 -5.86
CA PRO A 76 1.99 -12.34 -6.83
C PRO A 76 0.46 -12.31 -6.73
N SER A 77 -0.15 -11.33 -7.38
CA SER A 77 -1.61 -11.37 -7.55
C SER A 77 -2.04 -12.54 -8.42
N GLY A 78 -3.20 -13.10 -8.11
CA GLY A 78 -3.72 -14.29 -8.76
C GLY A 78 -4.58 -15.11 -7.81
N VAL A 79 -5.28 -16.10 -8.38
CA VAL A 79 -6.07 -17.06 -7.60
C VAL A 79 -5.27 -18.34 -7.46
N TYR A 80 -4.96 -18.70 -6.23
CA TYR A 80 -4.21 -19.91 -5.90
C TYR A 80 -5.11 -20.94 -5.24
N GLN A 81 -4.86 -22.20 -5.57
CA GLN A 81 -5.41 -23.34 -4.87
C GLN A 81 -4.35 -23.87 -3.93
N TYR A 82 -4.75 -24.27 -2.73
CA TYR A 82 -3.83 -24.85 -1.76
C TYR A 82 -4.52 -25.85 -0.86
N ARG A 83 -3.74 -26.66 -0.17
CA ARG A 83 -4.24 -27.62 0.84
C ARG A 83 -3.24 -27.76 1.97
N PHE A 84 -3.76 -28.14 3.13
CA PHE A 84 -2.93 -28.49 4.27
C PHE A 84 -2.57 -29.97 4.24
N VAL A 85 -1.36 -30.28 4.67
CA VAL A 85 -0.93 -31.63 4.99
C VAL A 85 -0.75 -31.67 6.49
N VAL A 86 -1.69 -32.30 7.20
CA VAL A 86 -1.63 -32.38 8.66
C VAL A 86 -1.47 -33.82 9.08
N ASP A 87 -0.40 -34.10 9.83
CA ASP A 87 -0.04 -35.45 10.27
C ASP A 87 0.00 -36.46 9.10
N GLY A 88 0.47 -35.99 7.94
CA GLY A 88 0.58 -36.77 6.71
C GLY A 88 -0.70 -36.90 5.87
N GLN A 89 -1.83 -36.35 6.33
CA GLN A 89 -3.11 -36.41 5.61
C GLN A 89 -3.47 -35.08 4.97
N TRP A 90 -4.03 -35.12 3.75
CA TRP A 90 -4.50 -33.92 3.06
C TRP A 90 -5.81 -33.43 3.70
N ARG A 91 -5.84 -32.16 4.07
CA ARG A 91 -6.99 -31.49 4.68
C ARG A 91 -7.20 -30.11 4.07
N CYS A 92 -8.45 -29.68 4.05
CA CYS A 92 -8.83 -28.29 3.79
C CYS A 92 -9.33 -27.66 5.07
N SER A 93 -9.05 -26.38 5.26
CA SER A 93 -9.62 -25.61 6.36
C SER A 93 -11.10 -25.37 6.07
N PRO A 94 -12.02 -25.76 6.98
CA PRO A 94 -13.46 -25.56 6.79
C PRO A 94 -13.88 -24.09 6.90
N ASP A 95 -13.07 -23.27 7.57
CA ASP A 95 -13.34 -21.85 7.80
C ASP A 95 -12.94 -20.97 6.60
N LEU A 96 -12.32 -21.56 5.58
CA LEU A 96 -11.82 -20.86 4.41
C LEU A 96 -12.54 -21.34 3.14
N PRO A 97 -12.69 -20.48 2.11
CA PRO A 97 -13.30 -20.87 0.85
C PRO A 97 -12.64 -22.13 0.28
N CYS A 98 -13.46 -23.11 -0.14
CA CYS A 98 -13.00 -24.38 -0.68
C CYS A 98 -13.64 -24.65 -2.05
N VAL A 99 -12.89 -25.32 -2.92
CA VAL A 99 -13.38 -25.88 -4.19
C VAL A 99 -13.11 -27.38 -4.21
N GLN A 100 -14.00 -28.13 -4.85
CA GLN A 100 -13.85 -29.56 -5.08
C GLN A 100 -13.67 -29.80 -6.58
N ASP A 101 -12.68 -30.61 -6.96
CA ASP A 101 -12.48 -31.03 -8.35
C ASP A 101 -13.38 -32.22 -8.74
N GLU A 102 -13.40 -32.57 -10.04
CA GLU A 102 -14.20 -33.70 -10.56
C GLU A 102 -13.78 -35.06 -9.98
N ALA A 103 -12.53 -35.17 -9.49
CA ALA A 103 -12.01 -36.37 -8.85
C ALA A 103 -12.33 -36.41 -7.34
N GLY A 104 -12.97 -35.37 -6.80
CA GLY A 104 -13.37 -35.26 -5.41
C GLY A 104 -12.30 -34.71 -4.46
N ASN A 105 -11.17 -34.23 -4.97
CA ASN A 105 -10.17 -33.57 -4.15
C ASN A 105 -10.63 -32.17 -3.77
N MET A 106 -10.42 -31.81 -2.51
CA MET A 106 -10.76 -30.50 -1.96
C MET A 106 -9.51 -29.62 -1.89
N TYR A 107 -9.67 -28.35 -2.22
CA TYR A 107 -8.63 -27.33 -2.10
C TYR A 107 -9.21 -26.05 -1.50
N ASN A 108 -8.46 -25.39 -0.63
CA ASN A 108 -8.75 -24.01 -0.24
C ASN A 108 -8.38 -23.05 -1.37
N LEU A 109 -9.15 -21.97 -1.51
CA LEU A 109 -8.91 -20.89 -2.47
C LEU A 109 -8.28 -19.69 -1.77
N LEU A 110 -7.25 -19.13 -2.40
CA LEU A 110 -6.58 -17.91 -1.98
C LEU A 110 -6.58 -16.92 -3.14
N ASP A 111 -7.43 -15.89 -3.04
CA ASP A 111 -7.52 -14.81 -4.02
C ASP A 111 -6.59 -13.66 -3.61
N MET A 112 -5.42 -13.59 -4.24
CA MET A 112 -4.43 -12.55 -4.05
C MET A 112 -4.72 -11.41 -5.01
N LYS A 113 -5.10 -10.25 -4.47
CA LYS A 113 -5.33 -9.06 -5.28
C LYS A 113 -4.11 -8.14 -5.16
N ASP A 114 -3.69 -7.53 -6.27
CA ASP A 114 -2.72 -6.41 -6.25
C ASP A 114 -3.19 -5.28 -5.32
N TYR A 115 -4.52 -5.23 -5.15
CA TYR A 115 -5.21 -4.22 -4.39
C TYR A 115 -6.31 -4.86 -3.57
N VAL A 116 -6.12 -4.93 -2.25
CA VAL A 116 -7.25 -4.96 -1.32
C VAL A 116 -7.80 -3.55 -1.35
N PRO A 117 -9.05 -3.30 -1.81
CA PRO A 117 -9.71 -2.04 -1.54
C PRO A 117 -9.56 -1.81 -0.05
N GLU A 118 -8.90 -0.73 0.36
CA GLU A 118 -9.01 -0.26 1.73
C GLU A 118 -10.51 -0.13 1.95
N ASP A 119 -11.10 -1.11 2.64
CA ASP A 119 -12.50 -1.11 2.98
C ASP A 119 -12.59 -0.08 4.10
N ILE A 120 -12.68 1.19 3.69
CA ILE A 120 -12.55 2.34 4.60
C ILE A 120 -13.63 2.26 5.68
N GLU A 121 -14.80 1.69 5.34
CA GLU A 121 -15.90 1.44 6.27
C GLU A 121 -15.52 0.44 7.37
N SER A 122 -14.59 -0.48 7.11
CA SER A 122 -14.13 -1.47 8.09
C SER A 122 -13.07 -0.93 9.06
N ILE A 123 -12.44 0.23 8.79
CA ILE A 123 -11.34 0.75 9.62
C ILE A 123 -11.87 1.90 10.49
N SER A 124 -12.45 1.56 11.65
CA SER A 124 -13.03 2.50 12.62
C SER A 124 -12.11 3.68 13.02
N GLY A 125 -10.79 3.57 12.86
CA GLY A 125 -9.82 4.62 13.19
C GLY A 125 -9.64 5.72 12.13
N PHE A 126 -10.27 5.60 10.95
CA PHE A 126 -10.11 6.55 9.85
C PHE A 126 -11.40 7.31 9.49
N GLU A 127 -12.45 7.15 10.30
CA GLU A 127 -13.65 7.97 10.15
C GLU A 127 -13.29 9.43 10.50
N PRO A 128 -13.50 10.40 9.59
CA PRO A 128 -13.24 11.79 9.91
C PRO A 128 -14.07 12.19 11.12
N PRO A 129 -13.49 12.95 12.08
CA PRO A 129 -14.23 13.37 13.26
C PRO A 129 -15.47 14.14 12.83
N GLN A 130 -16.61 13.84 13.44
CA GLN A 130 -17.83 14.59 13.18
C GLN A 130 -17.59 16.06 13.48
N SER A 131 -18.06 16.91 12.58
CA SER A 131 -18.14 18.34 12.79
C SER A 131 -18.83 18.61 14.14
N PRO A 132 -18.25 19.44 15.02
CA PRO A 132 -18.89 19.77 16.29
C PRO A 132 -20.31 20.33 16.10
N ASP A 133 -21.26 19.87 16.91
CA ASP A 133 -22.67 20.25 16.77
C ASP A 133 -22.90 21.76 16.84
N PHE A 134 -22.14 22.47 17.69
CA PHE A 134 -22.32 23.91 17.93
C PHE A 134 -21.04 24.69 18.26
N SER A 135 -19.85 24.06 18.26
CA SER A 135 -18.62 24.76 18.68
C SER A 135 -17.98 25.62 17.59
N TYR A 136 -18.45 25.51 16.34
CA TYR A 136 -18.08 26.46 15.29
C TYR A 136 -18.51 27.86 15.70
N ASN A 137 -17.53 28.73 15.88
CA ASN A 137 -17.74 30.13 16.15
C ASN A 137 -16.88 30.95 15.17
N ASN A 138 -17.17 32.24 15.09
CA ASN A 138 -16.37 33.20 14.32
C ASN A 138 -15.53 34.08 15.25
N LEU A 139 -15.08 33.54 16.39
CA LEU A 139 -14.23 34.30 17.31
C LEU A 139 -12.88 34.54 16.65
N HIS A 140 -12.36 35.74 16.85
CA HIS A 140 -11.03 36.08 16.38
C HIS A 140 -9.99 35.36 17.23
N LEU A 141 -8.97 34.80 16.57
CA LEU A 141 -7.86 34.13 17.25
C LEU A 141 -7.08 35.13 18.13
N GLY A 142 -6.64 34.68 19.30
CA GLY A 142 -5.85 35.48 20.24
C GLY A 142 -4.37 35.54 19.89
N SER A 143 -3.60 36.42 20.56
CA SER A 143 -2.14 36.49 20.37
C SER A 143 -1.43 35.18 20.64
N GLU A 144 -1.92 34.40 21.60
CA GLU A 144 -1.41 33.08 21.96
C GLU A 144 -1.57 32.03 20.85
N ASP A 145 -2.59 32.16 20.00
CA ASP A 145 -2.80 31.26 18.88
C ASP A 145 -1.80 31.50 17.76
N TYR A 146 -1.46 32.77 17.52
CA TYR A 146 -0.43 33.16 16.54
C TYR A 146 1.00 32.89 17.04
N ALA A 147 1.19 32.71 18.34
CA ALA A 147 2.51 32.41 18.92
C ALA A 147 2.95 30.95 18.73
N LYS A 148 2.02 30.06 18.34
CA LYS A 148 2.32 28.64 18.07
C LYS A 148 3.04 28.51 16.73
N GLU A 149 4.11 27.74 16.69
CA GLU A 149 4.81 27.45 15.43
C GLU A 149 3.93 26.60 14.51
N PRO A 150 3.80 26.96 13.21
CA PRO A 150 3.02 26.17 12.28
C PRO A 150 3.70 24.82 12.00
N PRO A 151 2.92 23.76 11.76
CA PRO A 151 3.48 22.47 11.40
C PRO A 151 4.23 22.54 10.06
N VAL A 152 5.30 21.76 9.96
CA VAL A 152 6.08 21.63 8.72
C VAL A 152 5.22 20.97 7.64
N VAL A 153 5.28 21.50 6.43
CA VAL A 153 4.55 20.95 5.28
C VAL A 153 5.08 19.54 4.97
N PRO A 154 4.22 18.51 4.95
CA PRO A 154 4.65 17.16 4.58
C PRO A 154 5.22 17.13 3.14
N PRO A 155 6.38 16.50 2.91
CA PRO A 155 7.02 16.48 1.59
C PRO A 155 6.16 15.81 0.52
N HIS A 156 5.30 14.86 0.92
CA HIS A 156 4.38 14.16 0.02
C HIS A 156 3.43 15.10 -0.75
N LEU A 157 3.10 16.28 -0.19
CA LEU A 157 2.23 17.26 -0.88
C LEU A 157 2.89 17.87 -2.12
N GLN A 158 4.17 17.61 -2.37
CA GLN A 158 4.85 18.03 -3.60
C GLN A 158 4.69 17.00 -4.73
N MET A 159 4.22 15.79 -4.42
CA MET A 159 4.08 14.65 -5.35
C MET A 159 2.75 14.69 -6.11
N THR A 160 2.41 15.84 -6.71
CA THR A 160 1.15 16.00 -7.46
C THR A 160 1.17 15.23 -8.78
N LEU A 161 0.08 14.53 -9.08
CA LEU A 161 -0.09 13.71 -10.29
C LEU A 161 0.06 14.52 -11.59
N LEU A 162 -0.27 15.81 -11.55
CA LEU A 162 -0.30 16.67 -12.75
C LEU A 162 1.09 17.19 -13.16
N ASN A 163 2.09 17.06 -12.29
CA ASN A 163 3.47 17.49 -12.59
C ASN A 163 4.37 16.31 -12.99
N VAL A 164 3.81 15.09 -13.10
CA VAL A 164 4.57 13.92 -13.56
C VAL A 164 4.80 14.05 -15.06
N PRO A 165 6.06 14.04 -15.54
CA PRO A 165 6.34 14.14 -16.97
C PRO A 165 5.70 12.96 -17.71
N SER A 166 4.95 13.25 -18.77
CA SER A 166 4.39 12.21 -19.63
C SER A 166 5.52 11.46 -20.31
N SER A 167 5.62 10.14 -20.11
CA SER A 167 6.42 9.29 -20.99
C SER A 167 5.93 9.47 -22.43
N TYR A 168 6.84 9.53 -23.41
CA TYR A 168 6.59 9.74 -24.85
C TYR A 168 5.82 8.58 -25.55
N MET A 169 4.84 7.99 -24.88
CA MET A 169 4.01 6.94 -25.44
C MET A 169 2.75 7.57 -26.05
N GLU A 170 2.33 7.09 -27.22
CA GLU A 170 1.12 7.50 -27.95
C GLU A 170 -0.16 7.38 -27.10
N VAL A 171 -0.12 6.52 -26.09
CA VAL A 171 -1.11 6.40 -25.02
C VAL A 171 -0.41 6.75 -23.70
N PRO A 172 -0.76 7.86 -23.03
CA PRO A 172 -0.24 8.15 -21.70
C PRO A 172 -0.57 6.97 -20.80
N PRO A 173 0.40 6.39 -20.06
CA PRO A 173 0.08 5.38 -19.08
C PRO A 173 -0.96 5.95 -18.11
N PRO A 174 -1.94 5.15 -17.66
CA PRO A 174 -2.87 5.60 -16.63
C PRO A 174 -2.05 6.15 -15.47
N LEU A 175 -2.39 7.36 -15.00
CA LEU A 175 -1.67 8.01 -13.90
C LEU A 175 -1.50 7.01 -12.75
N ALA A 176 -0.28 6.92 -12.22
CA ALA A 176 0.01 6.07 -11.07
C ALA A 176 -0.99 6.36 -9.94
N ARG A 177 -1.36 5.33 -9.18
CA ARG A 177 -2.29 5.47 -8.05
C ARG A 177 -1.75 6.57 -7.12
N PRO A 178 -2.52 7.65 -6.86
CA PRO A 178 -2.08 8.69 -5.95
C PRO A 178 -1.90 8.12 -4.54
N GLN A 179 -0.89 8.62 -3.83
CA GLN A 179 -0.77 8.38 -2.40
C GLN A 179 -2.00 8.96 -1.69
N HIS A 180 -2.50 8.26 -0.66
CA HIS A 180 -3.70 8.70 0.05
C HIS A 180 -3.53 10.11 0.67
N VAL A 181 -2.31 10.46 1.09
CA VAL A 181 -1.97 11.74 1.72
C VAL A 181 -2.08 12.95 0.77
N VAL A 182 -2.09 12.75 -0.55
CA VAL A 182 -2.24 13.87 -1.51
C VAL A 182 -3.68 14.12 -1.92
N LEU A 183 -4.61 13.24 -1.52
CA LEU A 183 -6.03 13.36 -1.81
C LEU A 183 -6.67 14.51 -1.03
N ASN A 184 -7.72 15.11 -1.58
CA ASN A 184 -8.48 16.22 -0.97
C ASN A 184 -7.67 17.51 -0.74
N HIS A 185 -6.41 17.57 -1.21
CA HIS A 185 -5.62 18.80 -1.25
C HIS A 185 -5.92 19.60 -2.52
N LEU A 186 -5.84 20.94 -2.41
CA LEU A 186 -6.00 21.87 -3.51
C LEU A 186 -4.64 22.29 -4.06
N TYR A 187 -4.46 22.14 -5.36
CA TYR A 187 -3.30 22.58 -6.11
C TYR A 187 -3.66 23.76 -7.00
N MET A 188 -2.71 24.67 -7.22
CA MET A 188 -2.89 25.83 -8.07
C MET A 188 -1.67 25.99 -8.98
N GLN A 189 -1.91 26.26 -10.26
CA GLN A 189 -0.83 26.55 -11.20
C GLN A 189 -0.14 27.87 -10.79
N LYS A 190 1.19 27.84 -10.66
CA LYS A 190 2.00 29.00 -10.25
C LYS A 190 2.22 30.00 -11.40
N ASP A 191 1.81 29.69 -12.62
CA ASP A 191 2.06 30.52 -13.79
C ASP A 191 1.28 31.85 -13.72
N ARG A 192 2.02 32.95 -13.92
CA ARG A 192 1.52 34.33 -13.90
C ARG A 192 1.45 34.93 -15.31
N SER A 193 1.69 34.13 -16.35
CA SER A 193 1.73 34.60 -17.74
C SER A 193 0.37 35.08 -18.25
N THR A 194 -0.73 34.51 -17.79
CA THR A 194 -2.10 34.91 -18.12
C THR A 194 -2.80 35.51 -16.89
N PRO A 195 -2.84 36.85 -16.75
CA PRO A 195 -3.33 37.50 -15.53
C PRO A 195 -4.85 37.33 -15.30
N SER A 196 -5.57 36.73 -16.25
CA SER A 196 -7.03 36.63 -16.24
C SER A 196 -7.57 35.24 -15.88
N VAL A 197 -6.76 34.18 -15.83
CA VAL A 197 -7.25 32.80 -15.58
C VAL A 197 -6.39 32.11 -14.54
N VAL A 198 -7.04 31.45 -13.58
CA VAL A 198 -6.40 30.55 -12.62
C VAL A 198 -6.86 29.12 -12.85
N ALA A 199 -5.90 28.20 -12.85
CA ALA A 199 -6.14 26.76 -12.88
C ALA A 199 -6.01 26.17 -11.47
N LEU A 200 -7.06 25.50 -11.02
CA LEU A 200 -7.14 24.80 -9.74
C LEU A 200 -7.27 23.30 -9.99
N GLY A 201 -6.52 22.48 -9.26
CA GLY A 201 -6.54 21.02 -9.36
C GLY A 201 -6.82 20.37 -8.02
N SER A 202 -7.62 19.31 -8.00
CA SER A 202 -7.78 18.47 -6.81
C SER A 202 -8.06 17.02 -7.18
N THR A 203 -7.49 16.08 -6.43
CA THR A 203 -7.68 14.63 -6.62
C THR A 203 -8.52 14.07 -5.49
N ASN A 204 -9.63 13.41 -5.85
CA ASN A 204 -10.62 12.85 -4.92
C ASN A 204 -10.75 11.36 -5.19
N ARG A 205 -11.07 10.57 -4.16
CA ARG A 205 -11.35 9.14 -4.28
C ARG A 205 -12.86 8.91 -4.33
N PHE A 206 -13.32 8.12 -5.29
CA PHE A 206 -14.69 7.61 -5.38
C PHE A 206 -14.64 6.09 -5.38
N LEU A 207 -15.03 5.47 -4.26
CA LEU A 207 -14.86 4.04 -4.02
C LEU A 207 -13.42 3.57 -4.27
N SER A 208 -13.20 2.71 -5.27
CA SER A 208 -11.89 2.20 -5.67
C SER A 208 -11.22 3.01 -6.79
N LYS A 209 -11.81 4.14 -7.20
CA LYS A 209 -11.33 4.98 -8.30
C LYS A 209 -10.87 6.35 -7.81
N TYR A 210 -9.97 6.96 -8.56
CA TYR A 210 -9.42 8.28 -8.28
C TYR A 210 -9.75 9.22 -9.44
N VAL A 211 -10.22 10.42 -9.11
CA VAL A 211 -10.62 11.43 -10.07
C VAL A 211 -9.86 12.71 -9.77
N THR A 212 -9.09 13.19 -10.73
CA THR A 212 -8.44 14.51 -10.67
C THR A 212 -9.26 15.49 -11.48
N VAL A 213 -9.78 16.52 -10.82
CA VAL A 213 -10.56 17.60 -11.44
C VAL A 213 -9.67 18.82 -11.60
N VAL A 214 -9.67 19.41 -12.80
CA VAL A 214 -9.00 20.70 -13.07
C VAL A 214 -10.05 21.73 -13.45
N LEU A 215 -10.15 22.80 -12.65
CA LEU A 215 -11.06 23.92 -12.86
C LEU A 215 -10.27 25.13 -13.35
N TYR A 216 -10.64 25.66 -14.50
CA TYR A 216 -10.17 26.96 -14.99
C TYR A 216 -11.21 28.03 -14.65
N LYS A 217 -10.79 29.05 -13.91
CA LYS A 217 -11.66 30.15 -13.50
C LYS A 217 -11.05 31.49 -13.88
N SER A 218 -11.84 32.32 -14.56
CA SER A 218 -11.46 33.70 -14.83
C SER A 218 -11.49 34.52 -13.54
N ILE A 219 -10.47 35.35 -13.33
CA ILE A 219 -10.42 36.32 -12.23
C ILE A 219 -10.60 37.71 -12.83
N GLN A 220 -11.78 38.29 -12.63
CA GLN A 220 -11.96 39.73 -12.83
C GLN A 220 -11.26 40.45 -11.68
N ARG A 221 -10.39 41.41 -12.03
CA ARG A 221 -9.84 42.37 -11.09
C ARG A 221 -10.82 43.51 -10.85
#